data_AF-A0AAP4F1C7-F1
#
_entry.id   AF-A0AAP4F1C7-F1
#
_cell.length_a   1.000
_cell.length_b   1.000
_cell.length_c   1.000
_cell.angle_alpha   90.00
_cell.angle_beta   90.00
_cell.angle_gamma   90.00
#
_symmetry.space_group_name_H-M   'P 1'
#
loop_
_entity.id
_entity.type
_entity.pdbx_description
1 polymer ?
#
loop_
_entity_poly.entity_id
_entity_poly.type
_entity_poly.pdbx_seq_one_letter_code
_entity_poly.pdbx_strand_id
1 'polypeptide(L)'
;MKQYVCGICGYIHDEAVGGKWEDLPADWKCPVCKAGKDAFKPKEEKTASQEVLEKPHVDKELSPMEMSIICSNLARGCEKQYLPQQADDFRKLAEFFRSKAAPVEEASTAKLLELIDKDLSVGYPYGNAIAGEKPDRGGLRCQVWSEKVTRMLQSLLTRYESEGDKMLENTGVWVCTVCGFVYIGDTAPELCPVCKVPSWKFEKMEGRA
;
A
#
# COMPACT_ATOMS: atom_id res chain seq x y z
N MET A 1 9.29 27.36 -10.65
CA MET A 1 7.84 27.14 -10.89
C MET A 1 7.40 25.97 -10.04
N LYS A 2 6.13 25.89 -9.64
CA LYS A 2 5.70 24.82 -8.73
C LYS A 2 5.65 23.49 -9.49
N GLN A 3 6.03 22.42 -8.81
CA GLN A 3 5.85 21.06 -9.30
C GLN A 3 4.84 20.36 -8.39
N TYR A 4 4.01 19.49 -8.96
CA TYR A 4 3.03 18.70 -8.21
C TYR A 4 3.30 17.23 -8.48
N VAL A 5 3.36 16.42 -7.43
CA VAL A 5 3.60 14.97 -7.55
C VAL A 5 2.32 14.23 -7.26
N CYS A 6 1.94 13.34 -8.18
CA CYS A 6 0.87 12.37 -7.96
C CYS A 6 1.30 11.39 -6.88
N GLY A 7 0.59 11.36 -5.75
CA GLY A 7 0.87 10.42 -4.65
C GLY A 7 0.68 8.95 -5.04
N ILE A 8 -0.11 8.66 -6.08
CA ILE A 8 -0.44 7.29 -6.49
C ILE A 8 0.66 6.68 -7.36
N CYS A 9 1.06 7.37 -8.43
CA CYS A 9 2.02 6.83 -9.39
C CYS A 9 3.37 7.56 -9.43
N GLY A 10 3.51 8.68 -8.74
CA GLY A 10 4.72 9.51 -8.74
C GLY A 10 4.90 10.39 -9.98
N TYR A 11 3.88 10.51 -10.83
CA TYR A 11 3.93 11.45 -11.97
C TYR A 11 4.13 12.88 -11.47
N ILE A 12 5.04 13.62 -12.09
CA ILE A 12 5.34 15.00 -11.74
C ILE A 12 4.73 15.91 -12.80
N HIS A 13 3.77 16.73 -12.40
CA HIS A 13 3.29 17.87 -13.18
C HIS A 13 4.20 19.06 -12.91
N ASP A 14 4.90 19.53 -13.94
CA ASP A 14 5.72 20.74 -13.86
C ASP A 14 4.98 21.90 -14.50
N GLU A 15 4.69 22.96 -13.73
CA GLU A 15 3.99 24.13 -14.27
C GLU A 15 4.76 24.83 -15.40
N ALA A 16 6.09 24.66 -15.49
CA ALA A 16 6.90 25.23 -16.55
C ALA A 16 6.64 24.61 -17.92
N VAL A 17 6.12 23.37 -17.95
CA VAL A 17 5.91 22.61 -19.18
C VAL A 17 4.43 22.29 -19.39
N GLY A 18 3.72 21.99 -18.31
CA GLY A 18 2.33 21.52 -18.32
C GLY A 18 1.28 22.60 -18.02
N GLY A 19 1.69 23.87 -17.86
CA GLY A 19 0.79 24.96 -17.46
C GLY A 19 0.50 24.99 -15.95
N LYS A 20 -0.06 26.10 -15.47
CA LYS A 20 -0.32 26.30 -14.03
C LYS A 20 -1.37 25.32 -13.52
N TRP A 21 -1.18 24.85 -12.29
CA TRP A 21 -2.04 23.85 -11.66
C TRP A 21 -3.48 24.34 -11.45
N GLU A 22 -3.63 25.62 -11.14
CA GLU A 22 -4.91 26.30 -10.95
C GLU A 22 -5.73 26.40 -12.24
N ASP A 23 -5.05 26.48 -13.38
CA ASP A 23 -5.67 26.61 -14.71
C ASP A 23 -6.11 25.25 -15.29
N LEU A 24 -5.70 24.13 -14.68
CA LEU A 24 -6.10 22.81 -15.14
C LEU A 24 -7.60 22.56 -14.85
N PRO A 25 -8.35 21.91 -15.77
CA PRO A 25 -9.77 21.59 -15.58
C PRO A 25 -10.07 20.82 -14.28
N ALA A 26 -11.29 20.94 -13.77
CA ALA A 26 -11.73 20.25 -12.54
C ALA A 26 -11.77 18.72 -12.70
N ASP A 27 -12.04 18.25 -13.91
CA ASP A 27 -12.06 16.84 -14.31
C ASP A 27 -10.69 16.31 -14.78
N TRP A 28 -9.64 17.13 -14.66
CA TRP A 28 -8.29 16.73 -15.04
C TRP A 28 -7.83 15.51 -14.23
N LYS A 29 -7.29 14.53 -14.94
CA LYS A 29 -6.81 13.26 -14.36
C LYS A 29 -5.34 13.06 -14.65
N CYS A 30 -4.64 12.44 -13.72
CA CYS A 30 -3.26 12.00 -13.87
C CYS A 30 -3.11 11.23 -15.19
N PRO A 31 -2.16 11.62 -16.07
CA PRO A 31 -2.00 10.97 -17.37
C PRO A 31 -1.61 9.49 -17.23
N VAL A 32 -0.94 9.14 -16.13
CA VAL A 32 -0.41 7.80 -15.85
C VAL A 32 -1.46 6.90 -15.17
N CYS A 33 -2.00 7.29 -14.02
CA CYS A 33 -2.88 6.42 -13.21
C CYS A 33 -4.36 6.81 -13.23
N LYS A 34 -4.74 7.87 -13.96
CA LYS A 34 -6.12 8.37 -14.06
C LYS A 34 -6.75 8.85 -12.75
N ALA A 35 -5.97 8.99 -11.68
CA ALA A 35 -6.40 9.61 -10.44
C ALA A 35 -6.74 11.10 -10.64
N GLY A 36 -7.65 11.63 -9.84
CA GLY A 36 -8.01 13.05 -9.86
C GLY A 36 -6.90 13.97 -9.33
N LYS A 37 -7.17 15.29 -9.39
CA LYS A 37 -6.28 16.34 -8.87
C LYS A 37 -6.06 16.26 -7.35
N ASP A 38 -7.03 15.72 -6.62
CA ASP A 38 -7.01 15.45 -5.18
C ASP A 38 -5.84 14.52 -4.77
N ALA A 39 -5.38 13.66 -5.67
CA ALA A 39 -4.26 12.78 -5.44
C ALA A 39 -2.87 13.43 -5.61
N PHE A 40 -2.78 14.74 -5.93
CA PHE A 40 -1.52 15.44 -6.11
C PHE A 40 -1.17 16.30 -4.91
N LYS A 41 0.12 16.30 -4.56
CA LYS A 41 0.68 17.18 -3.53
C LYS A 41 1.74 18.10 -4.15
N PRO A 42 1.86 19.35 -3.66
CA PRO A 42 2.98 20.21 -4.03
C PRO A 42 4.29 19.47 -3.73
N LYS A 43 5.21 19.48 -4.69
CA LYS A 43 6.56 19.00 -4.50
C LYS A 43 7.29 20.07 -3.70
N GLU A 44 7.18 20.02 -2.37
CA GLU A 44 7.93 20.92 -1.51
C GLU A 44 9.43 20.69 -1.71
N GLU A 45 10.17 21.79 -1.94
CA GLU A 45 11.61 21.78 -1.77
C GLU A 45 11.89 21.39 -0.33
N LYS A 46 12.75 20.40 -0.11
CA LYS A 46 13.07 19.86 1.22
C LYS A 46 13.61 20.95 2.13
N THR A 47 12.72 21.68 2.77
CA THR A 47 12.99 22.32 4.05
C THR A 47 12.74 21.19 5.03
N ALA A 48 13.80 20.67 5.62
CA ALA A 48 13.67 19.71 6.72
C ALA A 48 13.03 20.46 7.90
N SER A 49 11.72 20.64 7.88
CA SER A 49 10.97 20.88 9.10
C SER A 49 11.12 19.60 9.92
N GLN A 50 11.92 19.70 10.97
CA GLN A 50 11.96 18.71 12.04
C GLN A 50 10.62 18.76 12.77
N GLU A 51 9.55 18.32 12.12
CA GLU A 51 8.36 17.90 12.85
C GLU A 51 8.78 16.69 13.69
N VAL A 52 8.53 16.77 15.00
CA VAL A 52 8.76 15.65 15.90
C VAL A 52 7.77 14.57 15.49
N LEU A 53 8.23 13.63 14.66
CA LEU A 53 7.42 12.49 14.23
C LEU A 53 7.15 11.64 15.47
N GLU A 54 5.89 11.59 15.87
CA GLU A 54 5.47 10.80 17.02
C GLU A 54 5.79 9.32 16.75
N LYS A 55 6.59 8.70 17.64
CA LYS A 55 6.95 7.29 17.52
C LYS A 55 5.66 6.47 17.57
N PRO A 56 5.33 5.67 16.53
CA PRO A 56 4.19 4.79 16.57
C PRO A 56 4.31 3.85 17.78
N HIS A 57 3.18 3.55 18.43
CA HIS A 57 3.14 2.68 19.60
C HIS A 57 3.44 1.21 19.21
N VAL A 58 4.72 0.90 19.06
CA VAL A 58 5.23 -0.42 18.65
C VAL A 58 5.30 -1.43 19.80
N ASP A 59 5.18 -0.97 21.05
CA ASP A 59 5.35 -1.79 22.25
C ASP A 59 4.02 -2.42 22.74
N LYS A 60 3.02 -2.56 21.85
CA LYS A 60 1.75 -3.23 22.17
C LYS A 60 1.84 -4.73 21.92
N GLU A 61 1.11 -5.51 22.71
CA GLU A 61 0.86 -6.91 22.40
C GLU A 61 0.00 -7.02 21.13
N LEU A 62 0.40 -7.90 20.21
CA LEU A 62 -0.30 -8.10 18.96
C LEU A 62 -1.52 -9.00 19.17
N SER A 63 -2.62 -8.64 18.52
CA SER A 63 -3.80 -9.50 18.47
C SER A 63 -3.50 -10.83 17.78
N PRO A 64 -4.32 -11.88 18.03
CA PRO A 64 -4.17 -13.14 17.32
C PRO A 64 -4.21 -12.98 15.79
N MET A 65 -5.04 -12.08 15.25
CA MET A 65 -5.08 -11.86 13.81
C MET A 65 -3.79 -11.20 13.28
N GLU A 66 -3.26 -10.19 13.98
CA GLU A 66 -1.98 -9.56 13.61
C GLU A 66 -0.84 -10.59 13.62
N MET A 67 -0.80 -11.45 14.64
CA MET A 67 0.20 -12.51 14.73
C MET A 67 0.03 -13.56 13.62
N SER A 68 -1.20 -13.95 13.30
CA SER A 68 -1.49 -14.85 12.18
C SER A 68 -0.94 -14.31 10.85
N ILE A 69 -1.16 -13.02 10.58
CA ILE A 69 -0.69 -12.35 9.36
C ILE A 69 0.85 -12.32 9.33
N ILE A 70 1.50 -11.97 10.45
CA ILE A 70 2.96 -11.95 10.54
C ILE A 70 3.54 -13.35 10.28
N CYS A 71 3.03 -14.38 10.95
CA CYS A 71 3.48 -15.76 10.75
C CYS A 71 3.27 -16.21 9.28
N SER A 72 2.13 -15.86 8.66
CA SER A 72 1.88 -16.18 7.25
C SER A 72 2.91 -15.52 6.32
N ASN A 73 3.26 -14.26 6.57
CA ASN A 73 4.29 -13.55 5.81
C ASN A 73 5.69 -14.13 6.03
N LEU A 74 6.03 -14.50 7.27
CA LEU A 74 7.30 -15.17 7.60
C LEU A 74 7.40 -16.52 6.89
N ALA A 75 6.32 -17.30 6.84
CA ALA A 75 6.29 -18.56 6.10
C ALA A 75 6.64 -18.37 4.61
N ARG A 76 6.01 -17.37 3.96
CA ARG A 76 6.32 -17.00 2.56
C ARG A 76 7.78 -16.53 2.41
N GLY A 77 8.32 -15.84 3.40
CA GLY A 77 9.73 -15.43 3.44
C GLY A 77 10.69 -16.62 3.55
N CYS A 78 10.39 -17.60 4.39
CA CYS A 78 11.16 -18.83 4.55
C CYS A 78 11.13 -19.69 3.28
N GLU A 79 9.96 -19.81 2.63
CA GLU A 79 9.82 -20.52 1.36
C GLU A 79 10.75 -19.95 0.28
N LYS A 80 10.80 -18.62 0.15
CA LYS A 80 11.68 -17.92 -0.80
C LYS A 80 13.18 -18.08 -0.48
N GLN A 81 13.50 -18.42 0.77
CA GLN A 81 14.87 -18.67 1.24
C GLN A 81 15.23 -20.16 1.25
N TYR A 82 14.38 -21.03 0.70
CA TYR A 82 14.57 -22.48 0.68
C TYR A 82 14.67 -23.09 2.10
N LEU A 83 13.88 -22.56 3.03
CA LEU A 83 13.76 -23.02 4.42
C LEU A 83 12.40 -23.71 4.64
N PRO A 84 12.20 -24.94 4.13
CA PRO A 84 10.88 -25.58 4.09
C PRO A 84 10.32 -25.88 5.49
N GLN A 85 11.16 -26.34 6.42
CA GLN A 85 10.72 -26.66 7.78
C GLN A 85 10.19 -25.41 8.51
N GLN A 86 10.94 -24.31 8.47
CA GLN A 86 10.55 -23.05 9.08
C GLN A 86 9.30 -22.47 8.40
N ALA A 87 9.19 -22.60 7.08
CA ALA A 87 7.99 -22.19 6.36
C ALA A 87 6.75 -22.95 6.87
N ASP A 88 6.85 -24.28 7.03
CA ASP A 88 5.77 -25.10 7.56
C ASP A 88 5.42 -24.76 9.01
N ASP A 89 6.41 -24.53 9.86
CA ASP A 89 6.18 -24.18 11.26
C ASP A 89 5.52 -22.81 11.39
N PHE A 90 5.92 -21.82 10.59
CA PHE A 90 5.23 -20.53 10.53
C PHE A 90 3.81 -20.65 9.94
N ARG A 91 3.53 -21.56 9.00
CA ARG A 91 2.16 -21.83 8.53
C ARG A 91 1.28 -22.37 9.66
N LYS A 92 1.79 -23.34 10.44
CA LYS A 92 1.07 -23.89 11.61
C LYS A 92 0.79 -22.80 12.65
N LEU A 93 1.75 -21.94 12.94
CA LEU A 93 1.55 -20.79 13.83
C LEU A 93 0.51 -19.83 13.28
N ALA A 94 0.56 -19.51 11.98
CA ALA A 94 -0.42 -18.63 11.35
C ALA A 94 -1.84 -19.18 11.49
N GLU A 95 -2.04 -20.48 11.28
CA GLU A 95 -3.32 -21.16 11.46
C GLU A 95 -3.77 -21.20 12.92
N PHE A 96 -2.85 -21.52 13.84
CA PHE A 96 -3.12 -21.48 15.28
C PHE A 96 -3.63 -20.11 15.71
N PHE A 97 -2.92 -19.03 15.38
CA PHE A 97 -3.33 -17.69 15.75
C PHE A 97 -4.62 -17.24 15.04
N ARG A 98 -4.83 -17.65 13.78
CA ARG A 98 -6.11 -17.41 13.08
C ARG A 98 -7.27 -18.07 13.81
N SER A 99 -7.10 -19.29 14.32
CA SER A 99 -8.15 -20.00 15.08
C SER A 99 -8.53 -19.31 16.40
N LYS A 100 -7.68 -18.40 16.90
CA LYS A 100 -7.90 -17.61 18.12
C LYS A 100 -8.41 -16.20 17.82
N ALA A 101 -8.48 -15.79 16.56
CA ALA A 101 -8.90 -14.46 16.19
C ALA A 101 -10.43 -14.34 16.25
N ALA A 102 -10.92 -13.31 16.96
CA ALA A 102 -12.31 -12.93 16.91
C ALA A 102 -12.64 -12.22 15.58
N PRO A 103 -13.88 -12.34 15.08
CA PRO A 103 -14.36 -11.49 14.00
C PRO A 103 -14.24 -10.00 14.36
N VAL A 104 -14.05 -9.15 13.36
CA VAL A 104 -14.08 -7.70 13.55
C VAL A 104 -15.54 -7.27 13.71
N GLU A 105 -15.87 -6.63 14.82
CA GLU A 105 -17.26 -6.23 15.15
C GLU A 105 -17.75 -5.06 14.28
N GLU A 106 -16.87 -4.10 13.97
CA GLU A 106 -17.20 -2.88 13.21
C GLU A 106 -16.35 -2.74 11.94
N ALA A 107 -16.53 -3.65 10.99
CA ALA A 107 -15.85 -3.58 9.69
C ALA A 107 -16.54 -2.57 8.76
N SER A 108 -15.83 -1.52 8.34
CA SER A 108 -16.31 -0.56 7.32
C SER A 108 -15.16 -0.06 6.44
N THR A 109 -15.49 0.39 5.23
CA THR A 109 -14.53 1.03 4.30
C THR A 109 -13.94 2.31 4.90
N ALA A 110 -14.77 3.10 5.58
CA ALA A 110 -14.34 4.31 6.27
C ALA A 110 -13.28 4.00 7.35
N LYS A 111 -13.47 2.93 8.12
CA LYS A 111 -12.47 2.54 9.13
C LYS A 111 -11.17 2.05 8.51
N LEU A 112 -11.23 1.35 7.38
CA LEU A 112 -10.04 0.94 6.63
C LEU A 112 -9.27 2.16 6.09
N LEU A 113 -9.98 3.15 5.55
CA LEU A 113 -9.38 4.41 5.10
C LEU A 113 -8.72 5.16 6.25
N GLU A 114 -9.37 5.27 7.42
CA GLU A 114 -8.77 5.92 8.60
C GLU A 114 -7.42 5.28 8.99
N LEU A 115 -7.35 3.94 8.98
CA LEU A 115 -6.12 3.21 9.29
C LEU A 115 -5.02 3.45 8.23
N ILE A 116 -5.39 3.41 6.95
CA ILE A 116 -4.47 3.68 5.84
C ILE A 116 -3.96 5.12 5.89
N ASP A 117 -4.84 6.09 6.16
CA ASP A 117 -4.49 7.50 6.25
C ASP A 117 -3.52 7.75 7.41
N LYS A 118 -3.72 7.07 8.54
CA LYS A 118 -2.79 7.10 9.68
C LYS A 118 -1.42 6.53 9.30
N ASP A 119 -1.36 5.41 8.58
CA ASP A 119 -0.10 4.86 8.08
C ASP A 119 0.59 5.85 7.13
N LEU A 120 -0.14 6.46 6.20
CA LEU A 120 0.38 7.40 5.20
C LEU A 120 0.83 8.75 5.77
N SER A 121 0.23 9.19 6.88
CA SER A 121 0.51 10.49 7.51
C SER A 121 1.48 10.41 8.68
N VAL A 122 1.52 9.28 9.40
CA VAL A 122 2.36 9.13 10.61
C VAL A 122 3.33 7.95 10.45
N GLY A 123 2.81 6.76 10.12
CA GLY A 123 3.60 5.52 10.10
C GLY A 123 4.77 5.56 9.12
N TYR A 124 4.50 5.81 7.83
CA TYR A 124 5.52 5.85 6.78
C TYR A 124 6.49 7.03 6.93
N PRO A 125 6.05 8.27 7.25
CA PRO A 125 7.00 9.35 7.52
C PRO A 125 7.99 9.00 8.64
N TYR A 126 7.50 8.47 9.77
CA TYR A 126 8.37 8.00 10.86
C TYR A 126 9.31 6.87 10.40
N GLY A 127 8.76 5.84 9.77
CA GLY A 127 9.53 4.68 9.30
C GLY A 127 10.61 5.05 8.27
N ASN A 128 10.31 5.95 7.33
CA ASN A 128 11.26 6.47 6.36
C ASN A 128 12.36 7.30 7.02
N ALA A 129 12.03 8.13 8.01
CA ALA A 129 13.01 8.93 8.75
C ALA A 129 14.03 8.01 9.45
N ILE A 130 13.54 7.04 10.24
CA ILE A 130 14.40 6.09 10.96
C ILE A 130 15.21 5.20 10.00
N ALA A 131 14.59 4.67 8.94
CA ALA A 131 15.29 3.85 7.95
C ALA A 131 16.36 4.65 7.19
N GLY A 132 16.21 5.97 7.09
CA GLY A 132 17.16 6.87 6.44
C GLY A 132 18.37 7.28 7.29
N GLU A 133 18.31 7.14 8.62
CA GLU A 133 19.41 7.49 9.54
C GLU A 133 20.64 6.58 9.36
N LYS A 134 20.42 5.34 8.92
CA LYS A 134 21.45 4.32 8.72
C LYS A 134 21.43 3.83 7.27
N PRO A 135 22.52 3.24 6.75
CA PRO A 135 22.56 2.68 5.40
C PRO A 135 21.75 1.37 5.25
N ASP A 136 20.56 1.29 5.85
CA ASP A 136 19.66 0.14 5.74
C ASP A 136 18.84 0.19 4.44
N ARG A 137 19.48 -0.24 3.35
CA ARG A 137 18.81 -0.34 2.04
C ARG A 137 17.62 -1.31 2.05
N GLY A 138 17.62 -2.30 2.93
CA GLY A 138 16.52 -3.25 3.06
C GLY A 138 15.29 -2.58 3.65
N GLY A 139 15.46 -1.94 4.81
CA GLY A 139 14.43 -1.15 5.47
C GLY A 139 13.86 -0.06 4.56
N LEU A 140 14.73 0.73 3.91
CA LEU A 140 14.30 1.76 2.96
C LEU A 140 13.46 1.21 1.80
N ARG A 141 13.87 0.06 1.22
CA ARG A 141 13.08 -0.57 0.15
C ARG A 141 11.71 -1.00 0.64
N CYS A 142 11.63 -1.62 1.82
CA CYS A 142 10.37 -2.03 2.42
C CYS A 142 9.44 -0.84 2.63
N GLN A 143 9.96 0.28 3.16
CA GLN A 143 9.17 1.50 3.35
C GLN A 143 8.64 2.04 2.02
N VAL A 144 9.50 2.22 1.01
CA VAL A 144 9.10 2.76 -0.30
C VAL A 144 8.04 1.89 -0.98
N TRP A 145 8.21 0.57 -0.99
CA TRP A 145 7.27 -0.34 -1.63
C TRP A 145 5.94 -0.40 -0.90
N SER A 146 5.99 -0.52 0.43
CA SER A 146 4.81 -0.61 1.27
C SER A 146 4.01 0.70 1.21
N GLU A 147 4.67 1.85 1.31
CA GLU A 147 4.02 3.16 1.18
C GLU A 147 3.32 3.30 -0.17
N LYS A 148 3.99 2.95 -1.26
CA LYS A 148 3.39 3.00 -2.60
C LYS A 148 2.15 2.10 -2.70
N VAL A 149 2.21 0.89 -2.17
CA VAL A 149 1.07 -0.03 -2.17
C VAL A 149 -0.08 0.51 -1.29
N THR A 150 0.21 1.08 -0.12
CA THR A 150 -0.80 1.69 0.73
C THR A 150 -1.47 2.90 0.07
N ARG A 151 -0.72 3.74 -0.67
CA ARG A 151 -1.32 4.84 -1.46
C ARG A 151 -2.25 4.34 -2.56
N MET A 152 -1.89 3.23 -3.21
CA MET A 152 -2.79 2.59 -4.19
C MET A 152 -4.05 2.04 -3.51
N LEU A 153 -3.90 1.40 -2.34
CA LEU A 153 -5.04 0.89 -1.55
C LEU A 153 -5.99 2.02 -1.12
N GLN A 154 -5.44 3.14 -0.65
CA GLN A 154 -6.21 4.35 -0.34
C GLN A 154 -7.06 4.78 -1.54
N SER A 155 -6.42 4.93 -2.72
CA SER A 155 -7.12 5.31 -3.95
C SER A 155 -8.20 4.30 -4.36
N LEU A 156 -7.97 3.00 -4.19
CA LEU A 156 -8.95 1.97 -4.51
C LEU A 156 -10.14 2.01 -3.55
N LEU A 157 -9.91 2.21 -2.26
CA LEU A 157 -10.98 2.30 -1.27
C LEU A 157 -11.81 3.59 -1.43
N THR A 158 -11.18 4.73 -1.67
CA THR A 158 -11.89 5.99 -1.99
C THR A 158 -12.74 5.84 -3.25
N ARG A 159 -12.21 5.15 -4.28
CA ARG A 159 -12.99 4.82 -5.47
C ARG A 159 -14.16 3.90 -5.13
N TYR A 160 -13.96 2.90 -4.28
CA TYR A 160 -15.01 1.98 -3.84
C TYR A 160 -16.11 2.68 -3.05
N GLU A 161 -15.81 3.69 -2.24
CA GLU A 161 -16.84 4.48 -1.55
C GLU A 161 -17.76 5.26 -2.51
N SER A 162 -17.24 5.68 -3.66
CA SER A 162 -18.03 6.43 -4.65
C SER A 162 -18.73 5.55 -5.69
N GLU A 163 -18.06 4.48 -6.14
CA GLU A 163 -18.56 3.60 -7.21
C GLU A 163 -19.25 2.34 -6.69
N GLY A 164 -18.96 1.91 -5.45
CA GLY A 164 -19.41 0.65 -4.89
C GLY A 164 -19.00 -0.55 -5.74
N ASP A 165 -19.84 -1.58 -5.79
CA ASP A 165 -19.55 -2.82 -6.52
C ASP A 165 -19.43 -2.64 -8.04
N LYS A 166 -19.88 -1.50 -8.59
CA LYS A 166 -19.75 -1.20 -10.03
C LYS A 166 -18.30 -1.23 -10.49
N MET A 167 -17.35 -0.84 -9.64
CA MET A 167 -15.93 -0.88 -10.00
C MET A 167 -15.35 -2.29 -10.12
N LEU A 168 -16.09 -3.30 -9.64
CA LEU A 168 -15.72 -4.72 -9.66
C LEU A 168 -16.42 -5.49 -10.78
N GLU A 169 -17.48 -4.94 -11.38
CA GLU A 169 -18.25 -5.58 -12.44
C GLU A 169 -17.36 -6.00 -13.62
N ASN A 170 -17.47 -7.27 -14.03
CA ASN A 170 -16.71 -7.87 -15.13
C ASN A 170 -15.18 -7.86 -14.95
N THR A 171 -14.67 -7.61 -13.75
CA THR A 171 -13.22 -7.61 -13.46
C THR A 171 -12.83 -8.67 -12.43
N GLY A 172 -11.52 -8.83 -12.19
CA GLY A 172 -10.98 -9.58 -11.07
C GLY A 172 -10.10 -8.71 -10.17
N VAL A 173 -10.00 -9.09 -8.89
CA VAL A 173 -9.05 -8.49 -7.95
C VAL A 173 -7.80 -9.36 -7.91
N TRP A 174 -6.64 -8.77 -8.22
CA TRP A 174 -5.36 -9.45 -8.32
C TRP A 174 -4.38 -8.85 -7.31
N VAL A 175 -3.69 -9.70 -6.54
CA VAL A 175 -2.75 -9.25 -5.51
C VAL A 175 -1.36 -9.82 -5.79
N CYS A 176 -0.36 -8.93 -5.86
CA CYS A 176 1.03 -9.34 -6.00
C CYS A 176 1.52 -10.01 -4.71
N THR A 177 1.90 -11.29 -4.78
CA THR A 177 2.41 -12.10 -3.65
C THR A 177 3.78 -11.68 -3.12
N VAL A 178 4.38 -10.64 -3.72
CA VAL A 178 5.71 -10.13 -3.35
C VAL A 178 5.62 -8.79 -2.62
N CYS A 179 4.84 -7.84 -3.12
CA CYS A 179 4.75 -6.50 -2.51
C CYS A 179 3.34 -6.13 -2.03
N GLY A 180 2.31 -6.94 -2.29
CA GLY A 180 0.93 -6.66 -1.89
C GLY A 180 0.18 -5.69 -2.81
N PHE A 181 0.76 -5.26 -3.94
CA PHE A 181 0.07 -4.41 -4.91
C PHE A 181 -1.25 -5.05 -5.36
N VAL A 182 -2.35 -4.29 -5.24
CA VAL A 182 -3.69 -4.70 -5.63
C VAL A 182 -4.05 -4.07 -6.98
N TYR A 183 -4.56 -4.89 -7.88
CA TYR A 183 -5.01 -4.49 -9.20
C TYR A 183 -6.43 -4.99 -9.46
N ILE A 184 -7.26 -4.14 -10.04
CA ILE A 184 -8.63 -4.48 -10.44
C ILE A 184 -8.68 -4.44 -11.97
N GLY A 185 -8.98 -5.59 -12.58
CA GLY A 185 -9.08 -5.73 -14.02
C GLY A 185 -9.25 -7.19 -14.44
N ASP A 186 -9.54 -7.40 -15.72
CA ASP A 186 -9.88 -8.72 -16.28
C ASP A 186 -8.77 -9.76 -16.07
N THR A 187 -7.52 -9.33 -16.27
CA THR A 187 -6.31 -10.17 -16.13
C THR A 187 -5.23 -9.46 -15.31
N ALA A 188 -4.35 -10.23 -14.67
CA ALA A 188 -3.21 -9.67 -13.95
C ALA A 188 -2.27 -8.88 -14.87
N PRO A 189 -1.61 -7.81 -14.38
CA PRO A 189 -0.59 -7.09 -15.14
C PRO A 189 0.58 -8.00 -15.51
N GLU A 190 1.17 -7.81 -16.71
CA GLU A 190 2.36 -8.55 -17.15
C GLU A 190 3.54 -8.41 -16.18
N LEU A 191 3.73 -7.19 -15.66
CA LEU A 191 4.74 -6.85 -14.67
C LEU A 191 4.12 -6.03 -13.53
N CYS A 192 4.46 -6.36 -12.29
CA CYS A 192 4.07 -5.58 -11.13
C CYS A 192 4.68 -4.17 -11.21
N PRO A 193 3.88 -3.08 -11.13
CA PRO A 193 4.39 -1.72 -11.25
C PRO A 193 5.26 -1.28 -10.07
N VAL A 194 5.19 -2.00 -8.95
CA VAL A 194 5.94 -1.73 -7.71
C VAL A 194 7.27 -2.51 -7.71
N CYS A 195 7.21 -3.85 -7.61
CA CYS A 195 8.41 -4.68 -7.43
C CYS A 195 8.91 -5.37 -8.72
N LYS A 196 8.25 -5.16 -9.86
CA LYS A 196 8.67 -5.65 -11.20
C LYS A 196 8.70 -7.18 -11.36
N VAL A 197 8.00 -7.91 -10.49
CA VAL A 197 7.79 -9.35 -10.69
C VAL A 197 6.78 -9.63 -11.80
N PRO A 198 6.90 -10.75 -12.52
CA PRO A 198 5.99 -11.15 -13.59
C PRO A 198 4.58 -11.52 -13.10
N SER A 199 3.63 -11.56 -14.05
CA SER A 199 2.19 -11.83 -13.82
C SER A 199 1.90 -13.10 -13.01
N TRP A 200 2.68 -14.17 -13.17
CA TRP A 200 2.49 -15.42 -12.42
C TRP A 200 2.74 -15.29 -10.90
N LYS A 201 3.25 -14.14 -10.44
CA LYS A 201 3.34 -13.79 -9.01
C LYS A 201 2.09 -13.08 -8.48
N PHE A 202 1.04 -12.93 -9.28
CA PHE A 202 -0.25 -12.43 -8.83
C PHE A 202 -1.18 -13.60 -8.49
N GLU A 203 -1.85 -13.50 -7.34
CA GLU A 203 -2.95 -14.37 -6.96
C GLU A 203 -4.26 -13.64 -7.25
N LYS A 204 -5.23 -14.32 -7.88
CA LYS A 204 -6.59 -13.81 -8.01
C LYS A 204 -7.29 -14.00 -6.67
N MET A 205 -7.88 -12.94 -6.14
CA MET A 205 -8.64 -13.01 -4.91
C MET A 205 -10.03 -13.54 -5.21
N GLU A 206 -10.33 -14.68 -4.64
CA GLU A 206 -11.69 -15.21 -4.57
C GLU A 206 -12.29 -14.68 -3.26
N GLY A 207 -13.45 -14.02 -3.33
CA GLY A 207 -14.13 -13.52 -2.13
C GLY A 207 -14.30 -14.63 -1.09
N ARG A 208 -14.35 -14.28 0.20
CA ARG A 208 -14.67 -15.28 1.23
C ARG A 208 -16.14 -15.67 1.04
N ALA A 209 -16.39 -16.97 0.81
CA ALA A 209 -17.72 -17.56 0.83
C ALA A 209 -18.33 -17.48 2.24
#